data_AF-A0AAV4ISK5-F1
#
_entry.id   AF-A0AAV4ISK5-F1
#
_cell.length_a   1.000
_cell.length_b   1.000
_cell.length_c   1.000
_cell.angle_alpha   90.00
_cell.angle_beta   90.00
_cell.angle_gamma   90.00
#
_symmetry.space_group_name_H-M   'P 1'
#
loop_
_entity.id
_entity.type
_entity.pdbx_description
1 polymer ?
#
loop_
_entity_poly.entity_id
_entity_poly.type
_entity_poly.pdbx_seq_one_letter_code
_entity_poly.pdbx_strand_id
1 'polypeptide(L)'
;MTWKHPSSPMTKKFKVQRSAAKVMAIVFWDAKGVILFDILPQGQFINAVLYCSTLNRLRDAVRRKKPGLLRRGFVLQHDNATPYSANLTQQFAAALRFGNSSSFCPKSRPRTL
;
A
#
# COMPACT_ATOMS: atom_id res chain seq x y z
N MET A 1 -15.92 -31.01 -4.27
CA MET A 1 -17.13 -31.29 -5.07
C MET A 1 -18.15 -31.94 -4.16
N THR A 2 -19.39 -31.44 -4.11
CA THR A 2 -20.48 -32.06 -3.34
C THR A 2 -21.48 -32.64 -4.33
N TRP A 3 -21.64 -33.96 -4.33
CA TRP A 3 -22.68 -34.63 -5.10
C TRP A 3 -24.05 -34.34 -4.46
N LYS A 4 -25.02 -33.87 -5.26
CA LYS A 4 -26.40 -33.60 -4.80
C LYS A 4 -27.40 -34.19 -5.79
N HIS A 5 -28.57 -34.58 -5.27
CA HIS A 5 -29.67 -35.16 -6.04
C HIS A 5 -30.27 -34.14 -7.04
N PRO A 6 -30.72 -34.54 -8.25
CA PRO A 6 -31.23 -33.63 -9.28
C PRO A 6 -32.42 -32.76 -8.84
N SER A 7 -33.26 -33.27 -7.94
CA SER A 7 -34.41 -32.54 -7.39
C SER A 7 -34.08 -31.67 -6.18
N SER A 8 -32.82 -31.65 -5.73
CA SER A 8 -32.42 -30.84 -4.58
C SER A 8 -32.40 -29.36 -4.95
N PRO A 9 -32.99 -28.46 -4.14
CA PRO A 9 -32.91 -27.02 -4.39
C PRO A 9 -31.43 -26.58 -4.44
N MET A 10 -31.08 -25.88 -5.51
CA MET A 10 -29.73 -25.35 -5.70
C MET A 10 -29.47 -24.28 -4.65
N THR A 11 -28.41 -24.44 -3.86
CA THR A 11 -27.99 -23.41 -2.90
C THR A 11 -27.58 -22.16 -3.67
N LYS A 12 -28.46 -21.15 -3.69
CA LYS A 12 -28.20 -19.85 -4.27
C LYS A 12 -27.12 -19.19 -3.43
N LYS A 13 -25.90 -19.04 -3.98
CA LYS A 13 -24.84 -18.29 -3.32
C LYS A 13 -25.38 -16.91 -2.97
N PHE A 14 -25.21 -16.48 -1.72
CA PHE A 14 -25.51 -15.10 -1.34
C PHE A 14 -24.72 -14.20 -2.29
N LYS A 15 -25.40 -13.37 -3.08
CA LYS A 15 -24.71 -12.39 -3.92
C LYS A 15 -23.91 -11.52 -2.98
N VAL A 16 -22.59 -11.43 -3.19
CA VAL A 16 -21.75 -10.51 -2.42
C VAL A 16 -22.21 -9.09 -2.74
N GLN A 17 -23.11 -8.56 -1.90
CA GLN A 17 -23.47 -7.16 -1.89
C GLN A 17 -22.21 -6.39 -1.48
N ARG A 18 -21.84 -5.35 -2.23
CA ARG A 18 -20.77 -4.45 -1.80
C ARG A 18 -21.21 -3.87 -0.46
N SER A 19 -20.41 -4.08 0.58
CA SER A 19 -20.68 -3.54 1.91
C SER A 19 -20.91 -2.03 1.81
N ALA A 20 -22.04 -1.54 2.31
CA ALA A 20 -22.45 -0.14 2.21
C ALA A 20 -21.46 0.84 2.86
N ALA A 21 -20.47 0.36 3.64
CA ALA A 21 -19.49 1.17 4.35
C ALA A 21 -18.06 0.63 4.19
N LYS A 22 -17.51 0.66 2.96
CA LYS A 22 -16.09 0.37 2.74
C LYS A 22 -15.25 1.64 2.97
N VAL A 23 -14.36 1.60 3.96
CA VAL A 23 -13.34 2.63 4.20
C VAL A 23 -11.97 2.15 3.71
N MET A 24 -11.11 3.10 3.35
CA MET A 24 -9.72 2.84 2.96
C MET A 24 -8.82 3.30 4.10
N ALA A 25 -7.81 2.51 4.45
CA ALA A 25 -6.81 2.89 5.45
C ALA A 25 -5.42 2.86 4.81
N ILE A 26 -4.58 3.85 5.16
CA ILE A 26 -3.18 3.90 4.79
C ILE A 26 -2.36 3.60 6.04
N VAL A 27 -1.52 2.57 5.95
CA VAL A 27 -0.69 2.12 7.07
C VAL A 27 0.76 2.03 6.62
N PHE A 28 1.64 2.73 7.32
CA PHE A 28 3.08 2.59 7.18
C PHE A 28 3.66 2.01 8.47
N TRP A 29 4.50 1.01 8.32
CA TRP A 29 5.08 0.26 9.43
C TRP A 29 6.47 -0.22 9.06
N ASP A 30 7.25 -0.62 10.07
CA ASP A 30 8.52 -1.31 9.90
C ASP A 30 8.59 -2.51 10.85
N ALA A 31 9.71 -3.23 10.87
CA ALA A 31 9.94 -4.38 11.75
C ALA A 31 9.75 -4.09 13.26
N LYS A 32 9.81 -2.82 13.69
CA LYS A 32 9.62 -2.40 15.09
C LYS A 32 8.20 -1.86 15.35
N GLY A 33 7.33 -1.78 14.34
CA GLY A 33 5.92 -1.43 14.49
C GLY A 33 5.43 -0.29 13.59
N VAL A 34 4.19 0.14 13.85
CA VAL A 34 3.44 1.10 13.02
C VAL A 34 3.96 2.53 13.20
N ILE A 35 4.26 3.18 12.09
CA ILE A 35 4.78 4.55 12.01
C ILE A 35 3.64 5.54 11.80
N LEU A 36 2.79 5.30 10.79
CA LEU A 36 1.66 6.15 10.42
C LEU A 36 0.45 5.28 10.13
N PHE A 37 -0.71 5.70 10.61
CA PHE A 37 -2.01 5.09 10.34
C PHE A 37 -3.00 6.22 10.08
N ASP A 38 -3.67 6.18 8.93
CA ASP A 38 -4.64 7.18 8.52
C ASP A 38 -5.86 6.48 7.91
N ILE A 39 -7.07 6.87 8.32
CA ILE A 39 -8.32 6.32 7.78
C ILE A 39 -8.92 7.37 6.87
N LEU A 40 -9.14 7.00 5.61
CA LEU A 40 -9.81 7.87 4.65
C LEU A 40 -11.33 7.82 4.89
N PRO A 41 -12.01 8.97 4.73
CA PRO A 41 -13.46 9.02 4.68
C PRO A 41 -14.04 8.00 3.68
N GLN A 42 -15.23 7.53 3.99
CA GLN A 42 -15.94 6.56 3.15
C GLN A 42 -16.11 7.10 1.72
N GLY A 43 -15.82 6.27 0.73
CA GLY A 43 -15.93 6.62 -0.69
C GLY A 43 -14.77 7.46 -1.25
N GLN A 44 -13.79 7.84 -0.42
CA GLN A 44 -12.60 8.54 -0.89
C GLN A 44 -11.53 7.56 -1.38
N PHE A 45 -11.05 7.78 -2.60
CA PHE A 45 -9.96 7.02 -3.21
C PHE A 45 -8.61 7.69 -2.94
N ILE A 46 -7.55 6.88 -2.93
CA ILE A 46 -6.18 7.39 -2.86
C ILE A 46 -5.80 7.92 -4.23
N ASN A 47 -5.75 9.24 -4.36
CA ASN A 47 -5.20 9.91 -5.54
C ASN A 47 -3.71 10.25 -5.31
N ALA A 48 -2.98 10.60 -6.37
CA ALA A 48 -1.54 10.91 -6.28
C ALA A 48 -1.24 12.10 -5.35
N VAL A 49 -2.10 13.12 -5.34
CA VAL A 49 -1.94 14.34 -4.51
C VAL A 49 -2.08 14.03 -3.01
N LEU A 50 -3.12 13.28 -2.66
CA LEU A 50 -3.40 12.82 -1.31
C LEU A 50 -2.25 11.93 -0.83
N TYR A 51 -1.77 11.03 -1.69
CA TYR A 51 -0.64 10.18 -1.36
C TYR A 51 0.64 11.00 -1.10
N CYS A 52 0.94 12.04 -1.88
CA CYS A 52 2.06 12.95 -1.59
C CYS A 52 1.90 13.66 -0.24
N SER A 53 0.68 14.11 0.10
CA SER A 53 0.41 14.66 1.44
C SER A 53 0.68 13.62 2.54
N THR A 54 0.29 12.36 2.32
CA THR A 54 0.58 11.27 3.25
C THR A 54 2.09 11.00 3.35
N LEU A 55 2.86 11.09 2.26
CA LEU A 55 4.32 10.94 2.30
C LEU A 55 5.01 12.05 3.11
N ASN A 56 4.51 13.28 3.05
CA ASN A 56 4.96 14.35 3.95
C ASN A 56 4.70 14.00 5.42
N ARG A 57 3.47 13.59 5.74
CA ARG A 57 3.09 13.16 7.10
C ARG A 57 3.94 11.98 7.55
N LEU A 58 4.28 11.07 6.65
CA LEU A 58 5.16 9.93 6.92
C LEU A 58 6.56 10.41 7.29
N ARG A 59 7.14 11.36 6.54
CA ARG A 59 8.45 11.93 6.87
C ARG A 59 8.46 12.54 8.26
N ASP A 60 7.41 13.27 8.61
CA ASP A 60 7.27 13.87 9.95
C ASP A 60 7.07 12.82 11.04
N ALA A 61 6.30 11.76 10.77
CA ALA A 61 6.12 10.65 11.69
C ALA A 61 7.44 9.90 11.92
N VAL A 62 8.23 9.66 10.86
CA VAL A 62 9.57 9.06 10.97
C VAL A 62 10.50 9.97 11.77
N ARG A 63 10.50 11.27 11.49
CA ARG A 63 11.32 12.24 12.25
C ARG A 63 11.02 12.20 13.75
N ARG A 64 9.74 12.11 14.13
CA ARG A 64 9.32 12.09 15.54
C ARG A 64 9.53 10.73 16.22
N LYS A 65 9.08 9.65 15.58
CA LYS A 65 9.06 8.30 16.18
C LYS A 65 10.38 7.56 16.02
N LYS A 66 11.12 7.79 14.92
CA LYS A 66 12.31 7.03 14.52
C LYS A 66 13.41 7.93 13.95
N PRO A 67 13.94 8.89 14.73
CA PRO A 67 14.94 9.84 14.24
C PRO A 67 16.22 9.17 13.69
N GLY A 68 16.61 8.01 14.23
CA GLY A 68 17.72 7.22 13.71
C GLY A 68 17.51 6.68 12.29
N LEU A 69 16.26 6.37 11.93
CA LEU A 69 15.91 5.89 10.58
C LEU A 69 16.03 7.01 9.54
N LEU A 70 15.73 8.25 9.92
CA LEU A 70 15.90 9.41 9.05
C LEU A 70 17.38 9.70 8.74
N ARG A 71 18.27 9.49 9.73
CA ARG A 71 19.73 9.68 9.56
C ARG A 71 20.36 8.58 8.71
N ARG A 72 19.95 7.32 8.91
CA ARG A 72 20.49 6.17 8.16
C ARG A 72 19.95 6.10 6.73
N GLY A 73 18.82 6.75 6.47
CA GLY A 73 18.04 6.56 5.25
C GLY A 73 17.20 5.29 5.34
N PHE A 74 16.07 5.30 4.63
CA PHE A 74 15.19 4.16 4.51
C PHE A 74 14.61 4.06 3.11
N VAL A 75 14.28 2.82 2.74
CA VAL A 75 13.65 2.51 1.46
C VAL A 75 12.15 2.38 1.70
N LEU A 76 11.37 3.05 0.86
CA LEU A 76 9.92 2.92 0.88
C LEU A 76 9.52 1.74 0.00
N GLN A 77 8.86 0.75 0.62
CA GLN A 77 8.24 -0.35 -0.10
C GLN A 77 6.73 -0.11 -0.15
N HIS A 78 6.19 -0.01 -1.35
CA HIS A 78 4.76 0.14 -1.60
C HIS A 78 4.39 -0.58 -2.90
N ASP A 79 3.09 -0.77 -3.12
CA ASP A 79 2.59 -1.40 -4.34
C ASP A 79 2.77 -0.49 -5.57
N ASN A 80 2.73 -1.06 -6.78
CA ASN A 80 2.85 -0.36 -8.06
C ASN A 80 1.49 0.19 -8.55
N ALA A 81 0.59 0.58 -7.64
CA ALA A 81 -0.70 1.13 -8.02
C ALA A 81 -0.52 2.49 -8.73
N THR A 82 -1.43 2.80 -9.66
CA THR A 82 -1.37 4.02 -10.49
C THR A 82 -1.15 5.34 -9.72
N PRO A 83 -1.76 5.62 -8.55
CA PRO A 83 -1.46 6.84 -7.80
C PRO A 83 -0.06 6.86 -7.18
N TYR A 84 0.57 5.70 -6.98
CA TYR A 84 1.89 5.59 -6.34
C TYR A 84 3.01 5.69 -7.37
N SER A 85 2.75 5.22 -8.58
CA SER A 85 3.71 5.23 -9.69
C SER A 85 3.59 6.45 -10.60
N ALA A 86 2.68 7.37 -10.28
CA ALA A 86 2.58 8.66 -10.95
C ALA A 86 3.89 9.45 -10.83
N ASN A 87 4.31 10.11 -11.92
CA ASN A 87 5.54 10.93 -11.94
C ASN A 87 5.58 11.95 -10.81
N LEU A 88 4.44 12.57 -10.49
CA LEU A 88 4.31 13.53 -9.40
C LEU A 88 4.72 12.88 -8.06
N THR A 89 4.27 11.66 -7.78
CA THR A 89 4.59 10.94 -6.56
C THR A 89 6.04 10.49 -6.52
N GLN A 90 6.59 10.01 -7.63
CA GLN A 90 7.99 9.60 -7.69
C GLN A 90 8.94 10.78 -7.46
N GLN A 91 8.68 11.92 -8.09
CA GLN A 91 9.44 13.15 -7.88
C GLN A 91 9.33 13.63 -6.43
N PHE A 92 8.13 13.53 -5.86
CA PHE A 92 7.89 13.92 -4.48
C PHE A 92 8.65 13.02 -3.48
N ALA A 93 8.60 11.70 -3.66
CA ALA A 93 9.34 10.76 -2.83
C ALA A 93 10.86 10.98 -2.94
N ALA A 94 11.37 11.25 -4.14
CA ALA A 94 12.77 11.60 -4.37
C ALA A 94 13.17 12.91 -3.66
N ALA A 95 12.32 13.95 -3.71
CA ALA A 95 12.55 15.21 -2.99
C ALA A 95 12.57 15.01 -1.46
N LEU A 96 11.81 14.05 -0.93
CA LEU A 96 11.86 13.64 0.47
C LEU A 96 13.06 12.75 0.82
N ARG A 97 13.90 12.41 -0.18
CA ARG A 97 15.08 11.53 -0.08
C ARG A 97 14.71 10.12 0.40
N PHE A 98 13.52 9.64 0.03
CA PHE A 98 13.14 8.25 0.24
C PHE A 98 13.84 7.37 -0.79
N GLY A 99 14.44 6.27 -0.34
CA GLY A 99 15.00 5.29 -1.26
C GLY A 99 13.88 4.55 -2.00
N ASN A 100 14.05 4.30 -3.30
CA ASN A 100 13.12 3.49 -4.09
C ASN A 100 13.47 2.00 -3.96
N SER A 101 12.47 1.16 -3.70
CA SER A 101 12.64 -0.30 -3.63
C SER A 101 12.77 -0.97 -5.00
N SER A 102 12.40 -0.29 -6.09
CA SER A 102 12.53 -0.80 -7.47
C SER A 102 13.97 -1.05 -7.90
N SER A 103 14.95 -0.40 -7.27
CA SER A 103 16.38 -0.68 -7.47
C SER A 103 16.89 -1.87 -6.64
N PHE A 104 16.06 -2.41 -5.74
CA PHE A 104 16.40 -3.49 -4.83
C PHE A 104 15.94 -4.87 -5.32
N CYS A 105 15.26 -4.95 -6.47
CA CYS A 105 15.06 -6.24 -7.14
C CYS A 105 16.42 -6.76 -7.60
N PRO A 106 16.93 -7.87 -7.03
CA PRO A 106 18.06 -8.55 -7.65
C PRO A 106 17.57 -9.01 -9.01
N LYS A 107 18.20 -8.52 -10.10
CA LYS A 107 17.97 -9.08 -11.43
C LYS A 107 18.09 -10.59 -11.28
N SER A 108 16.99 -11.31 -11.48
CA SER A 108 16.97 -12.77 -11.48
C SER A 108 18.09 -13.23 -12.40
N ARG A 109 19.08 -13.96 -11.85
CA ARG A 109 20.14 -14.56 -12.68
C ARG A 109 19.46 -15.34 -13.80
N PRO A 110 19.91 -15.20 -15.06
CA PRO A 110 19.40 -16.03 -16.13
C PRO A 110 19.60 -17.49 -15.71
N ARG A 111 18.51 -18.25 -15.73
CA ARG A 111 18.56 -19.69 -15.55
C ARG A 111 19.22 -20.23 -16.82
N THR A 112 20.53 -20.47 -16.76
CA THR A 112 21.22 -21.28 -17.75
C THR A 112 20.58 -22.66 -17.74
N LEU A 113 20.08 -23.07 -18.90
CA LEU A 113 19.74 -24.46 -19.21
C LEU A 113 21.02 -25.27 -19.37
#